data_AF-A0A7G8E3C2-F1
#
_entry.id   AF-A0A7G8E3C2-F1
#
_cell.length_a   1.000
_cell.length_b   1.000
_cell.length_c   1.000
_cell.angle_alpha   90.00
_cell.angle_beta   90.00
_cell.angle_gamma   90.00
#
_symmetry.space_group_name_H-M   'P 1'
#
loop_
_entity.id
_entity.type
_entity.pdbx_description
1 polymer ?
#
loop_
_entity_poly.entity_id
_entity_poly.type
_entity_poly.pdbx_seq_one_letter_code
_entity_poly.pdbx_strand_id
1 'polypeptide(L)'
;MTFTEVVVSAVILGISSQVSLQGWSRTSQAAAASARTDQQVRLLEQRLLASRRALASAPLAAADCRWDRDAVAGVLEGLPKDAHLETSWRFEPSADGLWLAVELKDSDAAIPFKRGQLVTPAGLGHCPRESSDAQ
;
A
#
# COMPACT_ATOMS: atom_id res chain seq x y z
N MET A 1 -28.65 13.26 -53.70
CA MET A 1 -28.80 13.28 -52.22
C MET A 1 -30.28 13.17 -51.91
N THR A 2 -30.75 12.00 -51.50
CA THR A 2 -32.18 11.78 -51.21
C THR A 2 -32.44 11.92 -49.71
N PHE A 3 -33.67 12.28 -49.33
CA PHE A 3 -34.08 12.40 -47.92
C PHE A 3 -33.76 11.12 -47.12
N THR A 4 -33.91 9.94 -47.74
CA THR A 4 -33.57 8.65 -47.15
C THR A 4 -32.08 8.51 -46.83
N GLU A 5 -31.20 9.03 -47.67
CA GLU A 5 -29.75 9.00 -47.48
C GLU A 5 -29.33 9.84 -46.26
N VAL A 6 -29.92 11.02 -46.10
CA VAL A 6 -29.68 11.91 -44.95
C VAL A 6 -30.19 11.28 -43.66
N VAL A 7 -31.36 10.64 -43.67
CA VAL A 7 -31.93 9.96 -42.50
C VAL A 7 -31.02 8.81 -42.05
N VAL A 8 -30.53 7.99 -42.98
CA VAL A 8 -29.61 6.89 -42.66
C VAL A 8 -28.30 7.42 -42.07
N SER A 9 -27.70 8.46 -42.66
CA SER A 9 -26.49 9.08 -42.10
C SER A 9 -26.72 9.66 -40.70
N ALA A 10 -27.85 10.33 -40.46
CA ALA A 10 -28.20 10.87 -39.15
C ALA A 10 -28.39 9.77 -38.09
N VAL A 11 -29.02 8.65 -38.45
CA VAL A 11 -29.18 7.50 -37.55
C VAL A 11 -27.83 6.87 -37.22
N ILE A 12 -26.97 6.65 -38.22
CA ILE A 12 -25.63 6.11 -38.00
C ILE A 12 -24.81 7.03 -37.10
N LEU A 13 -24.83 8.34 -37.34
CA LEU A 13 -24.15 9.34 -36.52
C LEU A 13 -24.70 9.37 -35.08
N GLY A 14 -26.03 9.30 -34.92
CA GLY A 14 -26.67 9.26 -33.60
C GLY A 14 -26.26 8.04 -32.79
N ILE A 15 -26.31 6.85 -33.39
CA ILE A 15 -25.91 5.59 -32.73
C ILE A 15 -24.41 5.62 -32.42
N SER A 16 -23.57 6.01 -33.39
CA SER A 16 -22.11 6.06 -33.21
C SER A 16 -21.71 7.03 -32.10
N SER A 17 -22.39 8.18 -32.00
CA SER A 17 -22.14 9.17 -30.94
C SER A 17 -22.54 8.63 -29.57
N GLN A 18 -23.69 7.96 -29.46
CA GLN A 18 -24.15 7.38 -28.20
C GLN A 18 -23.22 6.26 -27.72
N VAL A 19 -22.81 5.36 -28.61
CA VAL A 19 -21.86 4.28 -28.28
C VAL A 19 -20.50 4.86 -27.89
N SER A 20 -20.04 5.90 -28.58
CA SER A 20 -18.79 6.60 -28.22
C SER A 20 -18.89 7.22 -26.82
N LEU A 21 -19.96 7.95 -26.51
CA LEU A 21 -20.14 8.57 -25.19
C LEU A 21 -20.23 7.54 -24.06
N GLN A 22 -20.94 6.43 -24.29
CA GLN A 22 -21.01 5.33 -23.32
C GLN A 22 -19.65 4.66 -23.12
N GLY A 23 -18.89 4.48 -24.20
CA GLY A 23 -17.52 3.97 -24.15
C GLY A 23 -16.61 4.87 -23.33
N TRP A 24 -16.59 6.18 -23.64
CA TRP A 24 -15.83 7.20 -22.89
C TRP A 24 -16.25 7.33 -21.42
N SER A 25 -17.54 7.20 -21.12
CA SER A 25 -18.03 7.22 -19.74
C SER A 25 -17.52 6.01 -18.95
N ARG A 26 -17.54 4.81 -19.54
CA ARG A 26 -17.01 3.61 -18.87
C ARG A 26 -15.50 3.66 -18.68
N THR A 27 -14.75 4.13 -19.68
CA THR A 27 -13.29 4.24 -19.57
C THR A 27 -12.89 5.30 -18.54
N SER A 28 -13.58 6.45 -18.49
CA SER A 28 -13.32 7.48 -17.47
C SER A 28 -13.65 6.99 -16.06
N GLN A 29 -14.75 6.24 -15.87
CA GLN A 29 -15.08 5.62 -14.59
C GLN A 29 -14.02 4.59 -14.17
N ALA A 30 -13.58 3.73 -15.08
CA ALA A 30 -12.53 2.76 -14.81
C ALA A 30 -11.20 3.45 -14.45
N ALA A 31 -10.84 4.52 -15.16
CA ALA A 31 -9.64 5.30 -14.87
C ALA A 31 -9.71 5.97 -13.49
N ALA A 32 -10.86 6.54 -13.11
CA ALA A 32 -11.07 7.13 -11.79
C ALA A 32 -10.96 6.09 -10.67
N ALA A 33 -11.54 4.90 -10.87
CA ALA A 33 -11.43 3.80 -9.91
C ALA A 33 -9.98 3.31 -9.75
N SER A 34 -9.24 3.20 -10.85
CA SER A 34 -7.81 2.87 -10.81
C SER A 34 -7.00 3.91 -10.06
N ALA A 35 -7.21 5.21 -10.37
CA ALA A 35 -6.50 6.30 -9.70
C ALA A 35 -6.76 6.33 -8.18
N ARG A 36 -8.01 6.05 -7.77
CA ARG A 36 -8.37 5.94 -6.35
C ARG A 36 -7.63 4.77 -5.68
N THR A 37 -7.55 3.63 -6.34
CA THR A 37 -6.84 2.44 -5.83
C THR A 37 -5.34 2.72 -5.69
N ASP A 38 -4.73 3.35 -6.69
CA ASP A 38 -3.31 3.73 -6.65
C ASP A 38 -3.02 4.70 -5.50
N GLN A 39 -3.93 5.64 -5.25
CA GLN A 39 -3.81 6.55 -4.11
C GLN A 39 -3.86 5.79 -2.78
N GLN A 40 -4.76 4.83 -2.63
CA GLN A 40 -4.85 4.00 -1.43
C GLN A 40 -3.58 3.16 -1.20
N VAL A 41 -3.06 2.53 -2.26
CA VAL A 41 -1.80 1.75 -2.18
C VAL A 41 -0.63 2.65 -1.78
N ARG A 42 -0.54 3.85 -2.37
CA ARG A 42 0.52 4.82 -2.01
C ARG A 42 0.46 5.21 -0.53
N LEU A 43 -0.73 5.43 0.03
CA LEU A 43 -0.88 5.77 1.46
C LEU A 43 -0.37 4.64 2.36
N LEU A 44 -0.71 3.38 2.04
CA LEU A 44 -0.22 2.21 2.77
C LEU A 44 1.31 2.10 2.69
N GLU A 45 1.89 2.28 1.51
CA GLU A 45 3.34 2.23 1.32
C GLU A 45 4.06 3.36 2.06
N GLN A 46 3.54 4.59 2.00
CA GLN A 46 4.09 5.72 2.74
C GLN A 46 4.09 5.45 4.25
N ARG A 47 3.00 4.88 4.78
CA ARG A 47 2.92 4.53 6.20
C ARG A 47 3.91 3.43 6.58
N LEU A 48 4.05 2.38 5.76
CA LEU A 48 5.04 1.32 5.98
C LEU A 48 6.48 1.83 5.87
N LEU A 49 6.76 2.77 4.97
CA LEU A 49 8.09 3.38 4.87
C LEU A 49 8.40 4.26 6.08
N ALA A 50 7.41 5.02 6.58
CA ALA A 50 7.57 5.86 7.77
C ALA A 50 7.86 5.01 9.02
N SER A 51 7.12 3.93 9.24
CA SER A 51 7.38 3.00 10.35
C SER A 51 8.74 2.32 10.21
N ARG A 52 9.11 1.87 9.00
CA ARG A 52 10.43 1.28 8.74
C ARG A 52 11.56 2.25 9.07
N ARG A 53 11.44 3.52 8.68
CA ARG A 53 12.43 4.56 9.00
C ARG A 53 12.53 4.81 10.50
N ALA A 54 11.40 4.82 11.21
CA ALA A 54 11.42 4.95 12.66
C ALA A 54 12.10 3.75 13.34
N LEU A 55 11.79 2.53 12.89
CA LEU A 55 12.45 1.29 13.37
C LEU A 55 13.94 1.23 13.01
N ALA A 56 14.36 1.86 11.91
CA ALA A 56 15.77 1.99 11.56
C ALA A 56 16.57 2.86 12.54
N SER A 57 15.89 3.60 13.43
CA SER A 57 16.51 4.31 14.55
C SER A 57 16.24 3.68 15.91
N ALA A 58 15.48 2.58 15.97
CA ALA A 58 15.16 1.90 17.22
C ALA A 58 16.40 1.18 17.78
N PRO A 59 16.62 1.24 19.10
CA PRO A 59 17.74 0.57 19.73
C PRO A 59 17.55 -0.95 19.72
N LEU A 60 18.68 -1.66 19.74
CA LEU A 60 18.72 -3.12 19.82
C LEU A 60 19.05 -3.58 21.24
N ALA A 61 18.58 -4.78 21.59
CA ALA A 61 19.07 -5.47 22.77
C ALA A 61 20.54 -5.88 22.52
N ALA A 62 21.46 -5.31 23.30
CA ALA A 62 22.90 -5.40 23.07
C ALA A 62 23.45 -6.82 23.36
N ALA A 63 23.37 -7.71 22.37
CA ALA A 63 24.25 -8.88 22.20
C ALA A 63 23.95 -9.63 20.89
N ASP A 64 22.67 -9.81 20.54
CA ASP A 64 22.28 -10.81 19.52
C ASP A 64 21.60 -10.21 18.28
N CYS A 65 21.77 -8.91 18.06
CA CYS A 65 21.03 -8.16 17.04
C CYS A 65 19.52 -8.43 17.04
N ARG A 66 18.93 -8.44 18.24
CA ARG A 66 17.50 -8.61 18.47
C ARG A 66 16.86 -7.26 18.76
N TRP A 67 15.60 -7.12 18.39
CA TRP A 67 14.81 -5.96 18.79
C TRP A 67 14.70 -5.89 20.31
N ASP A 68 14.99 -4.72 20.88
CA ASP A 68 14.49 -4.38 22.20
C ASP A 68 12.97 -4.17 22.09
N ARG A 69 12.20 -5.03 22.75
CA ARG A 69 10.74 -5.05 22.61
C ARG A 69 10.09 -3.78 23.13
N ASP A 70 10.60 -3.26 24.25
CA ASP A 70 10.02 -2.09 24.91
C ASP A 70 10.36 -0.83 24.12
N ALA A 71 11.59 -0.74 23.63
CA ALA A 71 11.99 0.39 22.80
C ALA A 71 11.28 0.39 21.43
N VAL A 72 11.11 -0.78 20.80
CA VAL A 72 10.35 -0.89 19.54
C VAL A 72 8.87 -0.53 19.75
N ALA A 73 8.25 -0.99 20.84
CA ALA A 73 6.88 -0.61 21.19
C ALA A 73 6.77 0.91 21.33
N GLY A 74 7.68 1.55 22.07
CA GLY A 74 7.71 3.00 22.23
C GLY A 74 7.89 3.77 20.91
N VAL A 75 8.75 3.28 20.01
CA VAL A 75 8.91 3.86 18.67
C VAL A 75 7.62 3.77 17.86
N LEU A 76 6.92 2.64 17.90
CA LEU A 76 5.67 2.43 17.16
C LEU A 76 4.51 3.24 17.73
N GLU A 77 4.43 3.40 19.05
CA GLU A 77 3.45 4.25 19.72
C GLU A 77 3.68 5.74 19.46
N GLY A 78 4.94 6.15 19.31
CA GLY A 78 5.34 7.52 18.96
C GLY A 78 5.08 7.91 17.50
N LEU A 79 4.72 6.95 16.64
CA LEU A 79 4.40 7.27 15.25
C LEU A 79 3.13 8.14 15.16
N PRO A 80 3.10 9.16 14.29
CA PRO A 80 1.90 9.97 14.06
C PRO A 80 0.70 9.07 13.75
N LYS A 81 -0.41 9.28 14.45
CA LYS A 81 -1.64 8.53 14.18
C LYS A 81 -2.25 9.04 12.87
N ASP A 82 -2.78 8.10 12.08
CA ASP A 82 -3.50 8.42 10.86
C ASP A 82 -4.99 8.09 11.07
N ALA A 83 -5.85 9.03 10.70
CA ALA A 83 -7.29 8.88 10.85
C ALA A 83 -7.86 7.80 9.91
N HIS A 84 -7.25 7.59 8.75
CA HIS A 84 -7.70 6.69 7.70
C HIS A 84 -6.99 5.33 7.71
N LEU A 85 -5.85 5.24 8.40
CA LEU A 85 -5.08 4.00 8.50
C LEU A 85 -5.11 3.42 9.90
N GLU A 86 -5.13 2.10 9.95
CA GLU A 86 -4.87 1.31 11.14
C GLU A 86 -3.50 0.65 10.99
N THR A 87 -2.71 0.67 12.06
CA THR A 87 -1.39 0.01 12.09
C THR A 87 -1.41 -1.00 13.22
N SER A 88 -1.13 -2.25 12.89
CA SER A 88 -1.03 -3.36 13.83
C SER A 88 0.35 -4.00 13.71
N TRP A 89 0.86 -4.54 14.81
CA TRP A 89 2.17 -5.17 14.83
C TRP A 89 2.19 -6.33 15.80
N ARG A 90 3.07 -7.29 15.53
CA ARG A 90 3.35 -8.42 16.41
C ARG A 90 4.81 -8.84 16.28
N PHE A 91 5.42 -9.24 17.38
CA PHE A 91 6.72 -9.90 17.33
C PHE A 91 6.54 -11.31 16.77
N GLU A 92 7.38 -11.67 15.80
CA GLU A 92 7.41 -12.98 15.18
C GLU A 92 8.65 -13.73 15.70
N PRO A 93 8.47 -14.62 16.70
CA PRO A 93 9.58 -15.29 17.37
C PRO A 93 10.35 -16.24 16.43
N SER A 94 9.70 -16.77 15.40
CA SER A 94 10.33 -17.67 14.43
C SER A 94 11.35 -16.99 13.52
N ALA A 95 11.27 -15.67 13.38
CA ALA A 95 12.12 -14.88 12.50
C ALA A 95 12.89 -13.76 13.22
N ASP A 96 12.87 -13.77 14.57
CA ASP A 96 13.46 -12.73 15.43
C ASP A 96 13.14 -11.30 14.93
N GLY A 97 11.89 -11.11 14.49
CA GLY A 97 11.45 -9.94 13.75
C GLY A 97 10.14 -9.35 14.25
N LEU A 98 9.78 -8.22 13.66
CA LEU A 98 8.50 -7.54 13.87
C LEU A 98 7.66 -7.66 12.61
N TRP A 99 6.52 -8.32 12.68
CA TRP A 99 5.52 -8.27 11.62
C TRP A 99 4.69 -7.00 11.79
N LEU A 100 4.77 -6.10 10.82
CA LEU A 100 4.01 -4.86 10.79
C LEU A 100 2.95 -4.94 9.69
N ALA A 101 1.70 -4.61 10.00
CA ALA A 101 0.62 -4.53 9.04
C ALA A 101 -0.10 -3.18 9.11
N VAL A 102 -0.33 -2.59 7.94
CA VAL A 102 -1.09 -1.35 7.79
C VAL A 102 -2.32 -1.64 6.94
N GLU A 103 -3.46 -1.10 7.35
CA GLU A 103 -4.76 -1.34 6.76
C GLU A 103 -5.56 -0.04 6.64
N LEU A 104 -6.40 0.09 5.62
CA LEU A 104 -7.36 1.19 5.50
C LEU A 104 -8.60 0.90 6.36
N LYS A 105 -8.97 1.83 7.24
CA LYS A 105 -10.11 1.70 8.17
C LYS A 105 -11.47 1.64 7.47
N ASP A 106 -11.67 2.51 6.47
CA ASP A 106 -12.91 2.60 5.68
C ASP A 106 -12.69 2.11 4.25
N SER A 107 -12.22 0.86 4.15
CA SER A 107 -12.17 0.16 2.88
C SER A 107 -13.55 -0.43 2.60
N ASP A 108 -14.44 0.35 1.98
CA ASP A 108 -15.75 -0.11 1.45
C ASP A 108 -15.61 -1.16 0.32
N ALA A 109 -14.39 -1.63 0.07
CA ALA A 109 -14.06 -2.68 -0.87
C ALA A 109 -14.28 -4.06 -0.23
N ALA A 110 -14.76 -5.01 -1.04
CA ALA A 110 -14.97 -6.40 -0.64
C ALA A 110 -13.68 -7.12 -0.14
N ILE A 111 -12.50 -6.57 -0.48
CA ILE A 111 -11.21 -7.03 0.03
C ILE A 111 -10.57 -5.85 0.77
N PRO A 112 -10.24 -5.99 2.06
CA PRO A 112 -9.59 -4.93 2.81
C PRO A 112 -8.20 -4.65 2.22
N PHE A 113 -7.93 -3.38 1.94
CA PHE A 113 -6.60 -2.95 1.52
C PHE A 113 -5.64 -2.98 2.71
N LYS A 114 -4.91 -4.09 2.79
CA LYS A 114 -3.94 -4.38 3.84
C LYS A 114 -2.57 -4.68 3.25
N ARG A 115 -1.52 -4.17 3.89
CA ARG A 115 -0.14 -4.53 3.54
C ARG A 115 0.64 -4.88 4.79
N GLY A 116 1.24 -6.07 4.76
CA GLY A 116 2.11 -6.60 5.81
C GLY A 116 3.56 -6.65 5.37
N GLN A 117 4.48 -6.43 6.30
CA GLN A 117 5.90 -6.61 6.10
C GLN A 117 6.56 -7.15 7.37
N LEU A 118 7.42 -8.16 7.20
CA LEU A 118 8.33 -8.60 8.24
C LEU A 118 9.55 -7.66 8.26
N VAL A 119 9.84 -7.10 9.42
CA VAL A 119 10.97 -6.18 9.64
C VAL A 119 11.90 -6.79 10.68
N THR A 120 13.10 -7.14 10.26
CA THR A 120 14.15 -7.66 11.14
C THR A 120 15.25 -6.60 11.34
N PRO A 121 15.97 -6.63 12.47
CA PRO A 121 17.13 -5.76 12.68
C PRO A 121 18.17 -5.89 11.56
N ALA A 122 18.41 -7.12 11.10
CA ALA A 122 19.32 -7.42 9.98
C ALA A 122 18.83 -6.78 8.67
N GLY A 123 17.53 -6.87 8.37
CA GLY A 123 16.93 -6.26 7.18
C GLY A 123 16.90 -4.72 7.19
N LEU A 124 17.20 -4.11 8.34
CA LEU A 124 17.39 -2.66 8.49
C LEU A 124 18.86 -2.25 8.56
N GLY A 125 19.79 -3.20 8.50
CA GLY A 125 21.23 -2.93 8.52
C GLY A 125 21.80 -2.65 9.92
N HIS A 126 21.07 -2.99 10.98
CA HIS A 126 21.54 -2.81 12.36
C HIS A 126 22.52 -3.89 12.81
N CYS A 127 22.47 -5.07 12.18
CA CYS A 127 23.38 -6.16 12.52
C CYS A 127 24.71 -6.01 11.79
N PRO A 128 25.84 -6.34 12.43
CA PRO A 128 27.07 -6.59 11.70
C PRO A 128 26.82 -7.69 10.67
N ARG A 129 27.46 -7.57 9.49
CA ARG A 129 27.50 -8.68 8.54
C ARG A 129 28.04 -9.89 9.28
N GLU A 130 27.34 -11.02 9.16
CA GLU A 130 27.88 -12.32 9.55
C GLU A 130 29.28 -12.40 8.94
N SER A 131 30.30 -12.50 9.80
CA SER A 131 31.66 -12.71 9.34
C SER A 131 31.61 -14.04 8.60
N SER A 132 31.69 -13.99 7.27
CA SER A 132 31.94 -15.18 6.46
C SER A 132 33.09 -15.90 7.13
N ASP A 133 32.84 -17.11 7.64
CA ASP A 133 33.88 -17.98 8.13
C ASP A 133 34.94 -18.06 7.04
N ALA A 134 36.08 -17.41 7.30
CA ALA A 134 37.30 -17.66 6.57
C ALA A 134 37.81 -18.99 7.11
N GLN A 135 37.50 -20.06 6.37
CA GLN A 135 38.20 -21.33 6.48
C GLN A 135 38.92 -21.63 5.18
#